data_AF-A0A0L0M9T8-F1
#
_entry.id   AF-A0A0L0M9T8-F1
#
_cell.length_a   1.000
_cell.length_b   1.000
_cell.length_c   1.000
_cell.angle_alpha   90.00
_cell.angle_beta   90.00
_cell.angle_gamma   90.00
#
_symmetry.space_group_name_H-M   'P 1'
#
loop_
_entity.id
_entity.type
_entity.pdbx_description
1 polymer ?
#
loop_
_entity_poly.entity_id
_entity_poly.type
_entity_poly.pdbx_seq_one_letter_code
_entity_poly.pdbx_strand_id
1 'polypeptide(L)'
;MWLALGALFFVLSGLPWSGSWGKEFKALATSASLGYPKGAWGEAHVHSAAPSPNGGEDMHAMHDGMKMDDLPLHQTPWAVGATTVPESAAAASATRVSLDSVIAIASKMGVKDDYGIALPRTATGVYTVSYFPPDPRDERTLHIDQYSGRVLSDIAYKDYGEVARAISYGTSLHMGRYFGMANQIVSSAISLGLAALAISGFVMWMKRRPVRKLGAPARPAKRPPMRAWRGSLTILGAIFPLMGATMLAVWCLDRIAFGRRGANA
;
A
#
# COMPACT_ATOMS: atom_id res chain seq x y z
N MET A 1 -0.64 6.53 26.40
CA MET A 1 -1.25 7.54 25.51
C MET A 1 -0.39 7.79 24.27
N TRP A 2 0.86 8.24 24.42
CA TRP A 2 1.77 8.50 23.30
C TRP A 2 1.98 7.32 22.34
N LEU A 3 2.23 6.11 22.86
CA LEU A 3 2.34 4.91 22.03
C LEU A 3 1.06 4.62 21.24
N ALA A 4 -0.12 4.91 21.78
CA ALA A 4 -1.39 4.70 21.08
C ALA A 4 -1.58 5.72 19.94
N LEU A 5 -1.19 6.98 20.17
CA LEU A 5 -1.18 8.01 19.13
C LEU A 5 -0.18 7.66 18.02
N GLY A 6 1.02 7.23 18.38
CA GLY A 6 2.03 6.75 17.43
C GLY A 6 1.54 5.54 16.64
N ALA A 7 0.95 4.55 17.31
CA ALA A 7 0.37 3.39 16.64
C ALA A 7 -0.75 3.78 15.67
N LEU A 8 -1.64 4.69 16.07
CA LEU A 8 -2.71 5.20 15.21
C LEU A 8 -2.12 5.90 13.97
N PHE A 9 -1.12 6.76 14.16
CA PHE A 9 -0.40 7.38 13.05
C PHE A 9 0.17 6.34 12.09
N PHE A 10 0.86 5.31 12.61
CA PHE A 10 1.42 4.24 11.79
C PHE A 10 0.34 3.46 11.03
N VAL A 11 -0.79 3.15 11.66
CA VAL A 11 -1.90 2.48 10.97
C VAL A 11 -2.44 3.38 9.84
N LEU A 12 -2.73 4.65 10.12
CA LEU A 12 -3.32 5.56 9.12
C LEU A 12 -2.38 5.87 7.95
N SER A 13 -1.08 6.00 8.20
CA SER A 13 -0.07 6.19 7.15
C SER A 13 0.33 4.90 6.44
N GLY A 14 0.14 3.74 7.07
CA GLY A 14 0.47 2.41 6.54
C GLY A 14 -0.63 1.78 5.68
N LEU A 15 -1.90 2.11 5.94
CA LEU A 15 -3.03 1.52 5.23
C LEU A 15 -3.12 1.86 3.74
N PRO A 16 -2.93 3.12 3.30
CA PRO A 16 -3.14 3.53 1.91
C PRO A 16 -2.32 2.78 0.85
N TRP A 17 -1.21 2.17 1.27
CA TRP A 17 -0.26 1.45 0.42
C TRP A 17 -0.07 -0.02 0.83
N SER A 18 -0.95 -0.52 1.70
CA SER A 18 -0.99 -1.94 2.06
C SER A 18 -1.49 -2.79 0.88
N GLY A 19 -0.99 -4.03 0.76
CA GLY A 19 -1.35 -4.90 -0.37
C GLY A 19 -2.81 -5.33 -0.42
N SER A 20 -3.51 -5.39 0.72
CA SER A 20 -4.91 -5.85 0.80
C SER A 20 -5.92 -4.70 0.78
N TRP A 21 -5.70 -3.63 1.55
CA TRP A 21 -6.63 -2.51 1.64
C TRP A 21 -6.23 -1.34 0.73
N GLY A 22 -4.93 -1.13 0.52
CA GLY A 22 -4.41 -0.03 -0.30
C GLY A 22 -4.85 -0.10 -1.76
N LYS A 23 -5.06 -1.31 -2.31
CA LYS A 23 -5.61 -1.49 -3.67
C LYS A 23 -7.03 -0.92 -3.81
N GLU A 24 -7.91 -1.28 -2.88
CA GLU A 24 -9.29 -0.78 -2.84
C GLU A 24 -9.34 0.73 -2.58
N PHE A 25 -8.52 1.20 -1.64
CA PHE A 25 -8.44 2.62 -1.34
C PHE A 25 -7.91 3.44 -2.52
N LYS A 26 -6.90 2.91 -3.22
CA LYS A 26 -6.39 3.50 -4.45
C LYS A 26 -7.50 3.58 -5.49
N ALA A 27 -8.26 2.51 -5.72
CA ALA A 27 -9.40 2.50 -6.64
C ALA A 27 -10.52 3.51 -6.27
N LEU A 28 -10.81 3.69 -4.98
CA LEU A 28 -11.76 4.70 -4.50
C LEU A 28 -11.24 6.13 -4.68
N ALA A 29 -9.96 6.37 -4.39
CA ALA A 29 -9.33 7.67 -4.62
C ALA A 29 -9.24 8.00 -6.12
N THR A 30 -9.09 6.97 -6.95
CA THR A 30 -9.23 7.01 -8.41
C THR A 30 -10.64 7.46 -8.77
N SER A 31 -11.69 6.75 -8.35
CA SER A 31 -13.07 7.11 -8.72
C SER A 31 -13.50 8.50 -8.23
N ALA A 32 -12.92 9.00 -7.14
CA ALA A 32 -13.19 10.34 -6.60
C ALA A 32 -12.34 11.46 -7.24
N SER A 33 -11.42 11.16 -8.16
CA SER A 33 -10.46 12.12 -8.74
C SER A 33 -9.58 12.86 -7.71
N LEU A 34 -9.32 12.24 -6.55
CA LEU A 34 -8.59 12.86 -5.44
C LEU A 34 -7.10 12.46 -5.40
N GLY A 35 -6.74 11.35 -6.06
CA GLY A 35 -5.40 10.76 -5.97
C GLY A 35 -4.44 11.10 -7.12
N TYR A 36 -4.93 11.32 -8.35
CA TYR A 36 -4.06 11.26 -9.53
C TYR A 36 -3.75 12.62 -10.14
N PRO A 37 -2.66 12.72 -10.90
CA PRO A 37 -2.39 13.87 -11.74
C PRO A 37 -3.54 14.17 -12.70
N LYS A 38 -3.88 15.45 -12.87
CA LYS A 38 -4.87 15.88 -13.85
C LYS A 38 -4.42 15.43 -15.25
N GLY A 39 -5.25 14.62 -15.92
CA GLY A 39 -4.95 14.08 -17.25
C GLY A 39 -4.32 12.69 -17.30
N ALA A 40 -4.08 12.04 -16.14
CA ALA A 40 -3.60 10.65 -16.10
C ALA A 40 -4.71 9.60 -16.32
N TRP A 41 -5.95 10.04 -16.56
CA TRP A 41 -7.11 9.20 -16.82
C TRP A 41 -7.14 8.79 -18.29
N GLY A 42 -6.60 7.62 -18.61
CA GLY A 42 -7.29 6.78 -19.58
C GLY A 42 -8.62 6.34 -18.95
N GLU A 43 -9.71 6.32 -19.72
CA GLU A 43 -11.07 5.96 -19.24
C GLU A 43 -11.11 4.56 -18.60
N ALA A 44 -10.74 4.45 -17.33
CA ALA A 44 -10.82 3.20 -16.58
C ALA A 44 -12.22 3.06 -16.01
N HIS A 45 -13.11 2.45 -16.79
CA HIS A 45 -14.40 1.96 -16.31
C HIS A 45 -14.17 0.80 -15.34
N VAL A 46 -14.45 1.02 -14.06
CA VAL A 46 -14.46 -0.03 -13.05
C VAL A 46 -15.66 -0.96 -13.29
N HIS A 47 -15.42 -2.11 -13.93
CA HIS A 47 -16.30 -3.26 -13.83
C HIS A 47 -15.61 -4.35 -13.01
N SER A 48 -16.20 -4.67 -11.85
CA SER A 48 -15.92 -5.93 -11.17
C SER A 48 -16.54 -7.07 -11.99
N ALA A 49 -15.73 -7.81 -12.74
CA ALA A 49 -16.16 -9.08 -13.29
C ALA A 49 -16.02 -10.16 -12.19
N ALA A 50 -17.12 -10.84 -11.87
CA ALA A 50 -17.08 -12.04 -11.04
C ALA A 50 -16.21 -13.11 -11.74
N PRO A 51 -15.52 -14.00 -11.00
CA PRO A 51 -14.77 -15.09 -11.63
C PRO A 51 -15.76 -15.98 -12.38
N SER A 52 -15.62 -16.07 -13.72
CA SER A 52 -16.40 -17.03 -14.51
C SER A 52 -16.01 -18.46 -14.08
N PRO A 53 -16.97 -19.37 -13.84
CA PRO A 53 -16.66 -20.73 -13.39
C PRO A 53 -16.11 -21.64 -14.49
N ASN A 54 -16.11 -21.19 -15.75
CA ASN A 54 -15.73 -22.01 -16.88
C ASN A 54 -14.39 -21.54 -17.44
N GLY A 55 -13.37 -22.41 -17.32
CA GLY A 55 -12.00 -22.20 -17.78
C GLY A 55 -11.85 -22.24 -19.30
N GLY A 56 -12.51 -21.32 -20.00
CA GLY A 56 -12.32 -21.11 -21.43
C GLY A 56 -12.79 -19.72 -21.84
N GLU A 57 -12.05 -19.15 -22.79
CA GLU A 57 -12.44 -18.05 -23.69
C GLU A 57 -12.35 -16.61 -23.14
N ASP A 58 -11.50 -15.79 -23.77
CA ASP A 58 -11.91 -14.66 -24.63
C ASP A 58 -10.77 -13.66 -24.85
N MET A 59 -10.09 -13.76 -26.00
CA MET A 59 -8.98 -12.89 -26.41
C MET A 59 -9.42 -11.52 -26.96
N HIS A 60 -10.54 -10.96 -26.49
CA HIS A 60 -11.05 -9.66 -26.95
C HIS A 60 -11.47 -8.68 -25.82
N ALA A 61 -11.06 -8.94 -24.58
CA ALA A 61 -11.26 -8.00 -23.47
C ALA A 61 -10.04 -7.08 -23.25
N MET A 62 -10.12 -5.89 -23.85
CA MET A 62 -9.62 -4.60 -23.32
C MET A 62 -8.12 -4.25 -23.44
N HIS A 63 -7.85 -3.18 -24.19
CA HIS A 63 -6.62 -2.38 -24.18
C HIS A 63 -6.39 -1.69 -22.81
N ASP A 64 -6.24 -2.43 -21.72
CA ASP A 64 -5.77 -1.82 -20.47
C ASP A 64 -4.23 -1.78 -20.52
N GLY A 65 -3.69 -0.63 -20.95
CA GLY A 65 -2.25 -0.43 -21.06
C GLY A 65 -1.54 -0.70 -19.73
N MET A 66 -0.28 -1.17 -19.80
CA MET A 66 0.57 -1.48 -18.64
C MET A 66 0.52 -0.36 -17.60
N LYS A 67 0.27 -0.69 -16.33
CA LYS A 67 0.26 0.31 -15.26
C LYS A 67 1.66 0.50 -14.69
N MET A 68 1.88 1.63 -14.03
CA MET A 68 3.15 1.92 -13.37
C MET A 68 3.51 0.88 -12.29
N ASP A 69 2.53 0.40 -11.51
CA ASP A 69 2.73 -0.62 -10.47
C ASP A 69 3.11 -2.02 -11.04
N ASP A 70 2.94 -2.25 -12.35
CA ASP A 70 3.32 -3.49 -13.02
C ASP A 70 4.80 -3.51 -13.46
N LEU A 71 5.46 -2.34 -13.39
CA LEU A 71 6.87 -2.22 -13.76
C LEU A 71 7.78 -2.82 -12.67
N PRO A 72 8.94 -3.37 -13.06
CA PRO A 72 9.90 -3.97 -12.11
C PRO A 72 10.71 -2.88 -11.39
N LEU A 73 10.03 -1.99 -10.67
CA LEU A 73 10.59 -0.90 -9.90
C LEU A 73 10.51 -1.23 -8.40
N HIS A 74 11.59 -0.95 -7.66
CA HIS A 74 11.60 -1.20 -6.23
C HIS A 74 10.66 -0.26 -5.46
N GLN A 75 10.54 0.99 -5.91
CA GLN A 75 9.67 2.00 -5.32
C GLN A 75 8.97 2.80 -6.42
N THR A 76 7.66 2.93 -6.29
CA THR A 76 6.79 3.75 -7.12
C THR A 76 6.08 4.78 -6.23
N PRO A 77 6.08 6.08 -6.58
CA PRO A 77 5.24 7.04 -5.88
C PRO A 77 3.78 6.60 -5.94
N TRP A 78 3.08 6.65 -4.81
CA TRP A 78 1.72 6.12 -4.70
C TRP A 78 0.76 6.72 -5.75
N ALA A 79 0.93 8.01 -6.03
CA ALA A 79 0.12 8.81 -6.94
C ALA A 79 0.16 8.35 -8.40
N VAL A 80 1.24 7.68 -8.83
CA VAL A 80 1.41 7.22 -10.21
C VAL A 80 1.13 5.74 -10.38
N GLY A 81 0.96 4.98 -9.31
CA GLY A 81 0.91 3.50 -9.39
C GLY A 81 -0.14 2.94 -10.37
N ALA A 82 -1.32 3.55 -10.45
CA ALA A 82 -2.37 3.13 -11.39
C ALA A 82 -2.41 3.93 -12.70
N THR A 83 -1.46 4.84 -12.95
CA THR A 83 -1.39 5.55 -14.24
C THR A 83 -0.90 4.61 -15.32
N THR A 84 -1.43 4.75 -16.53
CA THR A 84 -0.99 3.99 -17.70
C THR A 84 0.37 4.47 -18.18
N VAL A 85 1.29 3.54 -18.39
CA VAL A 85 2.58 3.79 -19.01
C VAL A 85 2.36 4.09 -20.50
N PRO A 86 2.85 5.23 -21.03
CA PRO A 86 2.70 5.54 -22.44
C PRO A 86 3.55 4.60 -23.30
N GLU A 87 3.19 4.48 -24.57
CA GLU A 87 3.95 3.71 -25.55
C GLU A 87 4.83 4.62 -26.42
N SER A 88 6.04 4.14 -26.72
CA SER A 88 6.87 4.71 -27.77
C SER A 88 6.25 4.42 -29.14
N ALA A 89 6.39 5.36 -30.07
CA ALA A 89 6.05 5.09 -31.47
C ALA A 89 7.07 4.07 -32.02
N ALA A 90 6.61 2.87 -32.38
CA ALA A 90 7.47 1.84 -32.92
C ALA A 90 8.15 2.33 -34.20
N ALA A 91 9.47 2.51 -34.15
CA ALA A 91 10.28 2.82 -35.31
C ALA A 91 10.99 1.54 -35.75
N ALA A 92 10.59 0.99 -36.90
CA ALA A 92 11.00 -0.32 -37.41
C ALA A 92 12.53 -0.49 -37.65
N SER A 93 13.35 0.54 -37.42
CA SER A 93 14.82 0.47 -37.52
C SER A 93 15.57 1.49 -36.64
N ALA A 94 14.93 2.03 -35.59
CA ALA A 94 15.62 2.97 -34.72
C ALA A 94 16.43 2.24 -33.63
N THR A 95 17.71 2.60 -33.50
CA THR A 95 18.53 2.19 -32.36
C THR A 95 17.98 2.80 -31.08
N ARG A 96 17.89 2.00 -30.01
CA ARG A 96 17.46 2.52 -28.71
C ARG A 96 18.46 3.53 -28.17
N VAL A 97 17.95 4.54 -27.49
CA VAL A 97 18.76 5.51 -26.74
C VAL A 97 19.53 4.79 -25.64
N SER A 98 20.80 5.17 -25.43
CA SER A 98 21.63 4.54 -24.41
C SER A 98 21.12 4.84 -22.99
N LEU A 99 21.37 3.93 -22.06
CA LEU A 99 21.01 4.13 -20.65
C LEU A 99 21.67 5.39 -20.06
N ASP A 100 22.92 5.69 -20.44
CA ASP A 100 23.62 6.91 -20.03
C ASP A 100 22.90 8.18 -20.48
N SER A 101 22.33 8.18 -21.69
CA SER A 101 21.54 9.30 -22.18
C SER A 101 20.25 9.47 -21.38
N VAL A 102 19.59 8.36 -21.01
CA VAL A 102 18.41 8.36 -20.14
C VAL A 102 18.75 8.91 -18.75
N ILE A 103 19.90 8.51 -18.18
CA ILE A 103 20.43 9.04 -16.91
C ILE A 103 20.70 10.55 -17.03
N ALA A 104 21.32 10.99 -18.11
CA ALA A 104 21.58 12.42 -18.35
C ALA A 104 20.29 13.23 -18.49
N ILE A 105 19.24 12.67 -19.12
CA ILE A 105 17.91 13.29 -19.20
C ILE A 105 17.30 13.38 -17.80
N ALA A 106 17.30 12.29 -17.03
CA ALA A 106 16.77 12.25 -15.66
C ALA A 106 17.46 13.29 -14.76
N SER A 107 18.78 13.39 -14.82
CA SER A 107 19.58 14.36 -14.07
C SER A 107 19.22 15.81 -14.42
N LYS A 108 19.06 16.13 -15.72
CA LYS A 108 18.59 17.46 -16.17
C LYS A 108 17.18 17.78 -15.68
N MET A 109 16.36 16.76 -15.46
CA MET A 109 15.03 16.85 -14.89
C MET A 109 15.04 16.82 -13.35
N GLY A 110 16.18 17.05 -12.70
CA GLY A 110 16.27 17.20 -11.25
C GLY A 110 16.16 15.90 -10.46
N VAL A 111 16.23 14.74 -11.12
CA VAL A 111 16.35 13.43 -10.48
C VAL A 111 17.83 13.20 -10.14
N LYS A 112 18.15 13.11 -8.85
CA LYS A 112 19.55 13.19 -8.38
C LYS A 112 20.15 11.83 -8.00
N ASP A 113 19.41 11.06 -7.20
CA ASP A 113 19.89 9.87 -6.52
C ASP A 113 18.77 8.86 -6.26
N ASP A 114 19.10 7.64 -5.83
CA ASP A 114 18.16 6.60 -5.35
C ASP A 114 16.86 6.44 -6.17
N TYR A 115 16.98 6.46 -7.49
CA TYR A 115 15.86 6.30 -8.42
C TYR A 115 15.96 4.98 -9.19
N GLY A 116 14.80 4.42 -9.54
CA GLY A 116 14.71 3.23 -10.37
C GLY A 116 14.53 3.58 -11.85
N ILE A 117 15.16 2.82 -12.74
CA ILE A 117 14.86 2.85 -14.18
C ILE A 117 14.30 1.48 -14.60
N ALA A 118 13.06 1.45 -15.08
CA ALA A 118 12.53 0.30 -15.80
C ALA A 118 12.90 0.41 -17.29
N LEU A 119 13.47 -0.67 -17.83
CA LEU A 119 13.91 -0.74 -19.23
C LEU A 119 12.75 -1.17 -20.14
N PRO A 120 12.69 -0.66 -21.39
CA PRO A 120 11.69 -1.10 -22.36
C PRO A 120 11.94 -2.57 -22.77
N ARG A 121 10.92 -3.41 -22.52
CA ARG A 121 10.95 -4.85 -22.86
C ARG A 121 10.39 -5.17 -24.24
N THR A 122 9.54 -4.29 -24.79
CA THR A 122 8.89 -4.45 -26.09
C THR A 122 9.33 -3.35 -27.08
N ALA A 123 8.94 -3.49 -28.36
CA ALA A 123 9.18 -2.48 -29.38
C ALA A 123 8.42 -1.17 -29.15
N THR A 124 7.31 -1.21 -28.40
CA THR A 124 6.50 -0.04 -28.03
C THR A 124 6.75 0.42 -26.60
N GLY A 125 7.60 -0.27 -25.82
CA GLY A 125 7.89 0.11 -24.43
C GLY A 125 8.59 1.48 -24.31
N VAL A 126 8.72 1.97 -23.09
CA VAL A 126 9.44 3.22 -22.77
C VAL A 126 10.45 2.98 -21.66
N TYR A 127 11.46 3.83 -21.55
CA TYR A 127 12.22 3.93 -20.31
C TYR A 127 11.37 4.64 -19.28
N THR A 128 11.23 4.06 -18.09
CA THR A 128 10.49 4.71 -17.01
C THR A 128 11.41 4.98 -15.83
N VAL A 129 11.53 6.24 -15.44
CA VAL A 129 12.29 6.68 -14.28
C VAL A 129 11.31 6.93 -13.13
N SER A 130 11.55 6.29 -11.99
CA SER A 130 10.79 6.47 -10.76
C SER A 130 11.69 7.04 -9.68
N TYR A 131 11.45 8.29 -9.29
CA TYR A 131 12.17 8.99 -8.24
C TYR A 131 11.28 9.17 -7.01
N PHE A 132 11.68 8.52 -5.91
CA PHE A 132 10.94 8.50 -4.64
C PHE A 132 11.87 8.89 -3.46
N PRO A 133 12.30 10.16 -3.39
CA PRO A 133 13.23 10.64 -2.37
C PRO A 133 12.57 10.81 -0.99
N PRO A 134 13.37 11.03 0.08
CA PRO A 134 12.83 11.27 1.42
C PRO A 134 11.86 12.45 1.53
N ASP A 135 12.07 13.53 0.77
CA ASP A 135 11.14 14.67 0.70
C ASP A 135 10.15 14.46 -0.46
N PRO A 136 8.86 14.24 -0.18
CA PRO A 136 7.84 14.03 -1.20
C PRO A 136 7.79 15.10 -2.29
N ARG A 137 8.19 16.33 -1.98
CA ARG A 137 8.14 17.45 -2.94
C ARG A 137 9.02 17.25 -4.16
N ASP A 138 10.03 16.40 -4.03
CA ASP A 138 10.96 16.04 -5.09
C ASP A 138 10.53 14.77 -5.85
N GLU A 139 9.43 14.12 -5.46
CA GLU A 139 8.89 12.94 -6.17
C GLU A 139 8.62 13.27 -7.64
N ARG A 140 9.09 12.39 -8.51
CA ARG A 140 8.98 12.56 -9.96
C ARG A 140 8.93 11.22 -10.68
N THR A 141 8.12 11.15 -11.73
CA THR A 141 8.04 9.99 -12.62
C THR A 141 8.17 10.46 -14.07
N LEU A 142 9.12 9.89 -14.79
CA LEU A 142 9.39 10.23 -16.19
C LEU A 142 9.17 9.00 -17.06
N HIS A 143 8.49 9.17 -18.19
CA HIS A 143 8.44 8.18 -19.25
C HIS A 143 9.16 8.75 -20.47
N ILE A 144 10.20 8.05 -20.93
CA ILE A 144 11.11 8.51 -21.98
C ILE A 144 11.01 7.55 -23.16
N ASP A 145 10.73 8.11 -24.33
CA ASP A 145 10.64 7.37 -25.58
C ASP A 145 11.96 6.66 -25.88
N GLN A 146 11.88 5.36 -26.18
CA GLN A 146 13.06 4.51 -26.28
C GLN A 146 13.93 4.80 -27.51
N TYR A 147 13.42 5.53 -28.50
CA TYR A 147 14.09 5.76 -29.79
C TYR A 147 14.53 7.21 -29.98
N SER A 148 13.67 8.17 -29.65
CA SER A 148 13.91 9.60 -29.78
C SER A 148 14.55 10.23 -28.54
N GLY A 149 14.43 9.58 -27.37
CA GLY A 149 14.87 10.15 -26.09
C GLY A 149 13.99 11.30 -25.61
N ARG A 150 12.84 11.54 -26.25
CA ARG A 150 11.88 12.55 -25.83
C ARG A 150 11.16 12.10 -24.57
N VAL A 151 10.99 13.01 -23.61
CA VAL A 151 10.14 12.80 -22.45
C VAL A 151 8.67 12.82 -22.91
N LEU A 152 8.01 11.67 -22.85
CA LEU A 152 6.60 11.49 -23.24
C LEU A 152 5.65 11.89 -22.11
N SER A 153 6.08 11.70 -20.87
CA SER A 153 5.32 12.08 -19.69
C SER A 153 6.27 12.43 -18.54
N ASP A 154 5.90 13.47 -17.81
CA ASP A 154 6.65 14.06 -16.71
C ASP A 154 5.66 14.43 -15.60
N ILE A 155 5.63 13.60 -14.57
CA ILE A 155 4.71 13.74 -13.45
C ILE A 155 5.53 14.10 -12.21
N ALA A 156 5.35 15.30 -11.69
CA ALA A 156 5.99 15.76 -10.46
C ALA A 156 4.99 15.84 -9.31
N TYR A 157 5.49 15.95 -8.07
CA TYR A 157 4.66 16.10 -6.87
C TYR A 157 3.59 17.20 -6.95
N LYS A 158 3.91 18.32 -7.62
CA LYS A 158 2.97 19.43 -7.83
C LYS A 158 1.73 19.00 -8.63
N ASP A 159 1.85 17.97 -9.46
CA ASP A 159 0.77 17.48 -10.30
C ASP A 159 -0.17 16.55 -9.51
N TYR A 160 0.23 16.07 -8.33
CA TYR A 160 -0.57 15.18 -7.49
C TYR A 160 -1.80 15.89 -6.90
N GLY A 161 -2.89 15.13 -6.76
CA GLY A 161 -4.05 15.54 -5.97
C GLY A 161 -3.76 15.61 -4.48
N GLU A 162 -4.57 16.36 -3.72
CA GLU A 162 -4.33 16.61 -2.29
C GLU A 162 -4.24 15.33 -1.45
N VAL A 163 -5.02 14.30 -1.79
CA VAL A 163 -4.97 13.01 -1.09
C VAL A 163 -3.66 12.29 -1.37
N ALA A 164 -3.20 12.27 -2.63
CA ALA A 164 -1.89 11.69 -2.95
C ALA A 164 -0.74 12.45 -2.27
N ARG A 165 -0.80 13.78 -2.22
CA ARG A 165 0.18 14.59 -1.50
C ARG A 165 0.25 14.23 -0.01
N ALA A 166 -0.91 14.06 0.63
CA ALA A 166 -0.98 13.64 2.03
C ALA A 166 -0.44 12.22 2.23
N ILE A 167 -0.72 11.31 1.29
CA ILE A 167 -0.21 9.93 1.31
C ILE A 167 1.30 9.91 1.14
N SER A 168 1.87 10.63 0.17
CA SER A 168 3.32 10.70 -0.01
C SER A 168 4.03 11.18 1.26
N TYR A 169 3.52 12.23 1.93
CA TYR A 169 4.02 12.64 3.24
C TYR A 169 3.84 11.56 4.32
N GLY A 170 2.65 10.95 4.39
CA GLY A 170 2.36 9.86 5.31
C GLY A 170 3.35 8.71 5.15
N THR A 171 3.60 8.28 3.91
CA THR A 171 4.53 7.21 3.53
C THR A 171 5.97 7.57 3.91
N SER A 172 6.45 8.76 3.57
CA SER A 172 7.83 9.19 3.91
C SER A 172 8.05 9.32 5.42
N LEU A 173 7.02 9.73 6.17
CA LEU A 173 7.05 9.73 7.62
C LEU A 173 7.02 8.30 8.19
N HIS A 174 6.12 7.45 7.70
CA HIS A 174 5.97 6.05 8.11
C HIS A 174 7.26 5.24 7.91
N MET A 175 7.92 5.43 6.76
CA MET A 175 9.18 4.77 6.42
C MET A 175 10.39 5.32 7.18
N GLY A 176 10.23 6.34 8.02
CA GLY A 176 11.37 6.90 8.75
C GLY A 176 12.29 7.78 7.89
N ARG A 177 11.86 8.22 6.69
CA ARG A 177 12.75 8.90 5.73
C ARG A 177 12.71 10.42 5.83
N TYR A 178 11.54 11.02 6.07
CA TYR A 178 11.34 12.48 5.92
C TYR A 178 12.26 13.36 6.79
N PHE A 179 12.33 13.14 8.12
CA PHE A 179 13.26 13.86 9.01
C PHE A 179 14.58 13.09 9.27
N GLY A 180 14.95 12.17 8.39
CA GLY A 180 16.15 11.34 8.54
C GLY A 180 16.20 10.63 9.90
N MET A 181 17.35 10.76 10.59
CA MET A 181 17.61 10.07 11.87
C MET A 181 16.55 10.37 12.95
N ALA A 182 16.04 11.61 13.04
CA ALA A 182 15.02 11.94 14.03
C ALA A 182 13.74 11.13 13.81
N ASN A 183 13.33 10.98 12.55
CA ASN A 183 12.17 10.17 12.20
C ASN A 183 12.42 8.69 12.53
N GLN A 184 13.60 8.17 12.20
CA GLN A 184 13.98 6.78 12.50
C GLN A 184 13.92 6.48 14.01
N ILE A 185 14.46 7.36 14.85
CA ILE A 185 14.43 7.18 16.31
C ILE A 185 13.00 7.11 16.83
N VAL A 186 12.13 8.02 16.39
CA VAL A 186 10.71 8.05 16.80
C VAL A 186 10.00 6.78 16.33
N SER A 187 10.18 6.41 15.06
CA SER A 187 9.61 5.20 14.47
C SER A 187 10.07 3.93 15.18
N SER A 188 11.36 3.84 15.51
CA SER A 188 11.93 2.72 16.28
C SER A 188 11.39 2.67 17.70
N ALA A 189 11.25 3.81 18.38
CA ALA A 189 10.69 3.87 19.73
C ALA A 189 9.23 3.39 19.76
N ILE A 190 8.42 3.81 18.78
CA ILE A 190 7.03 3.34 18.64
C ILE A 190 7.00 1.83 18.39
N SER A 191 7.84 1.34 17.47
CA SER A 191 7.92 -0.08 17.10
C SER A 191 8.35 -0.96 18.28
N LEU A 192 9.39 -0.56 19.02
CA LEU A 192 9.84 -1.25 20.23
C LEU A 192 8.78 -1.19 21.34
N GLY A 193 8.06 -0.07 21.48
CA GLY A 193 6.94 0.05 22.39
C GLY A 193 5.80 -0.91 22.07
N LEU A 194 5.46 -1.09 20.78
CA LEU A 194 4.48 -2.08 20.33
C LEU A 194 4.95 -3.51 20.61
N ALA A 195 6.22 -3.82 20.36
CA ALA A 195 6.79 -5.12 20.71
C ALA A 195 6.73 -5.39 22.22
N ALA A 196 7.08 -4.40 23.05
CA ALA A 196 6.97 -4.48 24.50
C ALA A 196 5.53 -4.68 24.96
N LEU A 197 4.54 -4.05 24.30
CA LEU A 197 3.12 -4.27 24.57
C LEU A 197 2.67 -5.69 24.24
N ALA A 198 3.13 -6.26 23.12
CA ALA A 198 2.84 -7.64 22.77
C ALA A 198 3.44 -8.63 23.79
N ILE A 199 4.71 -8.44 24.16
CA ILE A 199 5.41 -9.27 25.14
C ILE A 199 4.74 -9.16 26.50
N SER A 200 4.49 -7.94 26.99
CA SER A 200 3.84 -7.73 28.28
C SER A 200 2.41 -8.26 28.31
N GLY A 201 1.66 -8.13 27.21
CA GLY A 201 0.35 -8.75 27.03
C GLY A 201 0.39 -10.27 27.19
N PHE A 202 1.36 -10.92 26.54
CA PHE A 202 1.58 -12.36 26.66
C PHE A 202 2.00 -12.76 28.08
N VAL A 203 2.94 -12.05 28.70
CA VAL A 203 3.37 -12.30 30.09
C VAL A 203 2.21 -12.13 31.07
N MET A 204 1.39 -11.09 30.92
CA MET A 204 0.18 -10.89 31.73
C MET A 204 -0.81 -12.03 31.54
N TRP A 205 -1.03 -12.48 30.29
CA TRP A 205 -1.86 -13.64 30.00
C TRP A 205 -1.31 -14.90 30.68
N MET A 206 -0.01 -15.15 30.60
CA MET A 206 0.63 -16.29 31.27
C MET A 206 0.46 -16.27 32.79
N LYS A 207 0.54 -15.08 33.42
CA LYS A 207 0.37 -14.92 34.87
C LYS A 207 -1.09 -15.05 35.32
N ARG A 208 -2.05 -14.71 34.45
CA ARG A 208 -3.49 -14.65 34.77
C ARG A 208 -4.30 -15.85 34.26
N ARG A 209 -3.67 -16.75 33.48
CA ARG A 209 -4.33 -17.96 32.97
C ARG A 209 -4.70 -18.91 34.11
N PRO A 210 -5.71 -19.78 33.96
CA PRO A 210 -6.07 -20.75 34.98
C PRO A 210 -4.92 -21.73 35.29
N VAL A 211 -4.75 -22.08 36.56
CA VAL A 211 -3.71 -23.03 37.00
C VAL A 211 -3.92 -24.38 36.31
N ARG A 212 -2.85 -24.92 35.68
CA ARG A 212 -2.84 -26.18 34.92
C ARG A 212 -3.77 -26.26 33.69
N LYS A 213 -4.30 -25.14 33.19
CA LYS A 213 -5.09 -25.12 31.94
C LYS A 213 -4.66 -23.97 31.04
N LEU A 214 -4.67 -24.21 29.72
CA LEU A 214 -4.67 -23.13 28.73
C LEU A 214 -6.09 -22.59 28.63
N GLY A 215 -6.25 -21.26 28.72
CA GLY A 215 -7.56 -20.61 28.67
C GLY A 215 -7.48 -19.14 29.03
N ALA A 216 -8.50 -18.38 28.64
CA ALA A 216 -8.60 -16.97 28.98
C ALA A 216 -8.71 -16.77 30.52
N PRO A 217 -8.12 -15.70 31.08
CA PRO A 217 -8.31 -15.32 32.48
C PRO A 217 -9.79 -15.21 32.87
N ALA A 218 -10.09 -15.41 34.16
CA ALA A 218 -11.45 -15.31 34.68
C ALA A 218 -12.08 -13.94 34.34
N ARG A 219 -13.31 -13.98 33.86
CA ARG A 219 -14.05 -12.78 33.44
C ARG A 219 -14.43 -11.95 34.69
N PRO A 220 -14.35 -10.61 34.64
CA PRO A 220 -14.80 -9.76 35.75
C PRO A 220 -16.30 -9.97 36.03
N ALA A 221 -16.67 -9.92 37.31
CA ALA A 221 -18.03 -10.21 37.80
C ALA A 221 -19.09 -9.19 37.33
N LYS A 222 -18.70 -7.94 37.08
CA LYS A 222 -19.57 -6.90 36.52
C LYS A 222 -19.05 -6.48 35.15
N ARG A 223 -19.94 -6.46 34.15
CA ARG A 223 -19.63 -6.00 32.80
C ARG A 223 -20.39 -4.71 32.51
N PRO A 224 -19.73 -3.68 31.97
CA PRO A 224 -20.47 -2.66 31.23
C PRO A 224 -21.14 -3.31 29.99
N PRO A 225 -22.19 -2.70 29.42
CA PRO A 225 -22.83 -3.24 28.22
C PRO A 225 -21.87 -3.20 27.02
N MET A 226 -21.30 -4.36 26.67
CA MET A 226 -20.29 -4.50 25.58
C MET A 226 -20.87 -4.40 24.17
N ARG A 227 -22.11 -3.93 24.03
CA ARG A 227 -22.79 -3.79 22.73
C ARG A 227 -22.06 -2.82 21.80
N ALA A 228 -21.69 -1.64 22.30
CA ALA A 228 -20.96 -0.64 21.52
C ALA A 228 -19.59 -1.15 21.07
N TRP A 229 -18.86 -1.83 21.97
CA TRP A 229 -17.56 -2.44 21.65
C TRP A 229 -17.69 -3.52 20.57
N ARG A 230 -18.64 -4.45 20.72
CA ARG A 230 -18.90 -5.51 19.73
C ARG A 230 -19.31 -4.91 18.38
N GLY A 231 -20.22 -3.94 18.38
CA GLY A 231 -20.64 -3.24 17.16
C GLY A 231 -19.46 -2.57 16.46
N SER A 232 -18.59 -1.90 17.21
CA SER A 232 -17.39 -1.25 16.66
C SER A 232 -16.43 -2.27 16.03
N LEU A 233 -16.19 -3.41 16.69
CA LEU A 233 -15.38 -4.49 16.15
C LEU A 233 -16.00 -5.14 14.89
N THR A 234 -17.32 -5.28 14.85
CA THR A 234 -18.02 -5.78 13.66
C THR A 234 -17.89 -4.81 12.49
N ILE A 235 -18.10 -3.51 12.72
CA ILE A 235 -17.92 -2.47 11.69
C ILE A 235 -16.46 -2.47 11.20
N LEU A 236 -15.50 -2.48 12.12
CA LEU A 236 -14.09 -2.49 11.77
C LEU A 236 -13.71 -3.76 10.99
N GLY A 237 -14.25 -4.92 11.36
CA GLY A 237 -14.05 -6.19 10.65
C GLY A 237 -14.66 -6.21 9.25
N ALA A 238 -15.74 -5.45 9.03
CA ALA A 238 -16.32 -5.26 7.70
C ALA A 238 -15.48 -4.31 6.83
N ILE A 239 -14.96 -3.22 7.41
CA ILE A 239 -14.07 -2.26 6.72
C ILE A 239 -12.70 -2.90 6.41
N PHE A 240 -12.22 -3.79 7.28
CA PHE A 240 -10.95 -4.51 7.13
C PHE A 240 -11.20 -6.03 7.07
N PRO A 241 -11.58 -6.60 5.91
CA PRO A 241 -12.04 -7.98 5.79
C PRO A 241 -11.06 -9.02 6.33
N LEU A 242 -9.75 -8.81 6.15
CA LEU A 242 -8.73 -9.72 6.66
C LEU A 242 -8.68 -9.72 8.21
N MET A 243 -8.88 -8.56 8.82
CA MET A 243 -9.02 -8.46 10.28
C MET A 243 -10.31 -9.17 10.73
N GLY A 244 -11.43 -8.96 10.04
CA GLY A 244 -12.68 -9.68 10.32
C GLY A 244 -12.52 -11.20 10.22
N ALA A 245 -11.88 -11.69 9.17
CA ALA A 245 -11.63 -13.12 8.94
C ALA A 245 -10.74 -13.73 10.03
N THR A 246 -9.65 -13.05 10.43
CA THR A 246 -8.77 -13.54 11.50
C THR A 246 -9.48 -13.58 12.85
N MET A 247 -10.32 -12.59 13.16
CA MET A 247 -11.14 -12.61 14.38
C MET A 247 -12.15 -13.77 14.38
N LEU A 248 -12.82 -14.03 13.26
CA LEU A 248 -13.73 -15.16 13.10
C LEU A 248 -12.99 -16.50 13.24
N ALA A 249 -11.81 -16.62 12.64
CA ALA A 249 -10.97 -17.81 12.76
C ALA A 249 -10.58 -18.07 14.22
N VAL A 250 -10.10 -17.05 14.95
CA VAL A 250 -9.78 -17.18 16.38
C VAL A 250 -11.02 -17.55 17.19
N TRP A 251 -12.17 -16.96 16.91
CA TRP A 251 -13.43 -17.30 17.59
C TRP A 251 -13.87 -18.75 17.34
N CYS A 252 -13.77 -19.24 16.10
CA CYS A 252 -14.05 -20.63 15.76
C CYS A 252 -13.07 -21.59 16.44
N LEU A 253 -11.77 -21.29 16.42
CA LEU A 253 -10.74 -22.09 17.07
C LEU A 253 -10.93 -22.15 18.59
N ASP A 254 -11.27 -21.01 19.23
CA ASP A 254 -11.58 -20.94 20.67
C ASP A 254 -12.80 -21.81 21.01
N ARG A 255 -13.86 -21.77 20.17
CA ARG A 255 -15.05 -22.61 20.32
C ARG A 255 -14.75 -24.09 20.18
N ILE A 256 -13.89 -24.48 19.24
CA ILE A 256 -13.52 -25.89 19.03
C ILE A 256 -12.63 -26.39 20.19
N ALA A 257 -11.62 -25.62 20.58
CA ALA A 257 -10.65 -26.01 21.60
C ALA A 257 -11.21 -26.00 23.04
N PHE A 258 -12.10 -25.05 23.35
CA PHE A 258 -12.59 -24.83 24.72
C PHE A 258 -14.11 -24.98 24.88
N GLY A 259 -14.90 -24.92 23.80
CA GLY A 259 -16.36 -24.96 23.87
C GLY A 259 -16.96 -26.34 24.22
N ARG A 260 -16.24 -27.44 24.00
CA ARG A 260 -16.69 -28.80 24.34
C ARG A 260 -16.59 -29.16 25.83
N ARG A 261 -15.93 -28.34 26.66
CA ARG A 261 -15.66 -28.66 28.08
C ARG A 261 -16.68 -28.10 29.08
N GLY A 262 -17.72 -27.42 28.61
CA GLY A 262 -18.79 -26.86 29.44
C GLY A 262 -20.10 -27.66 29.46
N ALA A 263 -20.20 -28.77 28.73
CA ALA A 263 -21.43 -29.57 28.63
C ALA A 263 -21.50 -30.76 29.62
N ASN A 264 -20.43 -31.02 30.39
CA ASN A 264 -20.33 -32.14 31.33
C ASN A 264 -19.92 -31.69 32.76
N ALA A 265 -20.37 -30.51 33.20
CA ALA A 265 -20.20 -30.05 34.58
C ALA A 265 -21.52 -29.50 35.12
#